data_AF-A0A4U5MW00-F1
#
_entry.id   AF-A0A4U5MW00-F1
#
_cell.length_a   1.000
_cell.length_b   1.000
_cell.length_c   1.000
_cell.angle_alpha   90.00
_cell.angle_beta   90.00
_cell.angle_gamma   90.00
#
_symmetry.space_group_name_H-M   'P 1'
#
loop_
_entity.id
_entity.type
_entity.pdbx_description
1 polymer ?
#
loop_
_entity_poly.entity_id
_entity_poly.type
_entity_poly.pdbx_seq_one_letter_code
_entity_poly.pdbx_strand_id
1 'polypeptide(L)'
;MFKKYFLSGEEGPLGRVVHHFVRIEYQKRGTQHFHMLLWIAGAPKQDAPFEEKKKFIDAHMTARLPNPKDEPELYDLVMNNQRHWATHTATCLRTVKYRNKIHKFCRFEFPRPVNGETVLNEETSKLIQSFYSLFNKCFFRRSP
;
A
#
# COMPACT_ATOMS: atom_id res chain seq x y z
N MET A 1 17.43 6.58 -10.24
CA MET A 1 16.22 7.35 -9.91
C MET A 1 15.74 7.05 -8.49
N PHE A 2 15.27 5.83 -8.17
CA PHE A 2 14.77 5.45 -6.83
C PHE A 2 15.70 5.84 -5.66
N LYS A 3 16.97 5.39 -5.68
CA LYS A 3 17.95 5.69 -4.63
C LYS A 3 18.14 7.20 -4.41
N LYS A 4 18.06 8.00 -5.48
CA LYS A 4 18.22 9.45 -5.40
C LYS A 4 17.05 10.12 -4.68
N TYR A 5 15.82 9.64 -4.86
CA TYR A 5 14.63 10.26 -4.25
C TYR A 5 14.38 9.80 -2.81
N PHE A 6 14.61 8.52 -2.52
CA PHE A 6 14.34 7.97 -1.18
C PHE A 6 15.53 8.07 -0.23
N LEU A 7 16.76 8.14 -0.76
CA LEU A 7 17.99 8.24 0.05
C LEU A 7 18.63 9.63 -0.02
N SER A 8 17.93 10.63 -0.54
CA SER A 8 18.42 12.02 -0.56
C SER A 8 18.36 12.65 0.83
N GLY A 9 19.44 12.51 1.60
CA GLY A 9 19.73 13.36 2.76
C GLY A 9 18.64 13.37 3.84
N GLU A 10 18.53 14.50 4.55
CA GLU A 10 17.65 14.63 5.71
C GLU A 10 16.18 14.92 5.37
N GLU A 11 15.87 15.33 4.13
CA GLU A 11 14.54 15.77 3.67
C GLU A 11 13.83 14.77 2.73
N GLY A 12 14.11 13.47 2.87
CA GLY A 12 13.43 12.43 2.08
C GLY A 12 11.92 12.34 2.40
N PRO A 13 11.09 11.77 1.51
CA PRO A 13 9.64 11.64 1.72
C PRO A 13 9.26 10.77 2.92
N LEU A 14 10.19 9.94 3.39
CA LEU A 14 10.05 9.10 4.59
C LEU A 14 10.97 9.57 5.73
N GLY A 15 11.58 10.77 5.62
CA GLY A 15 12.63 11.24 6.51
C GLY A 15 14.02 10.67 6.20
N ARG A 16 14.96 10.87 7.12
CA ARG A 16 16.38 10.49 6.95
C ARG A 16 16.57 8.98 7.04
N VAL A 17 16.89 8.34 5.92
CA VAL A 17 17.23 6.90 5.86
C VAL A 17 18.66 6.67 6.32
N VAL A 18 18.85 5.95 7.43
CA VAL A 18 20.18 5.65 8.02
C VAL A 18 20.77 4.33 7.53
N HIS A 19 19.92 3.39 7.15
CA HIS A 19 20.33 2.10 6.57
C HIS A 19 19.26 1.62 5.58
N HIS A 20 19.66 0.82 4.60
CA HIS A 20 18.72 0.26 3.64
C HIS A 20 19.18 -1.10 3.12
N PHE A 21 18.22 -1.95 2.77
CA PHE A 21 18.42 -3.17 2.00
C PHE A 21 17.42 -3.17 0.85
N VAL A 22 17.91 -3.31 -0.38
CA VAL A 22 17.08 -3.29 -1.59
C VAL A 22 17.46 -4.45 -2.48
N ARG A 23 16.47 -5.27 -2.83
CA ARG A 23 16.59 -6.34 -3.82
C ARG A 23 15.60 -6.09 -4.95
N ILE A 24 16.07 -6.27 -6.18
CA ILE A 24 15.23 -6.17 -7.38
C ILE A 24 14.93 -7.57 -7.87
N GLU A 25 13.66 -7.90 -8.01
CA GLU A 25 13.19 -9.14 -8.60
C GLU A 25 12.34 -8.85 -9.84
N TYR A 26 12.44 -9.71 -10.86
CA TYR A 26 11.58 -9.61 -12.03
C TYR A 26 10.33 -10.46 -11.81
N GLN A 27 9.15 -9.83 -11.84
CA GLN A 27 7.91 -10.58 -11.80
C GLN A 27 7.70 -11.37 -13.11
N LYS A 28 6.74 -12.31 -13.12
CA LYS A 28 6.42 -13.21 -14.24
C LYS A 28 6.14 -12.54 -15.61
N ARG A 29 6.14 -11.21 -15.68
CA ARG A 29 5.93 -10.41 -16.89
C ARG A 29 7.09 -9.44 -17.19
N GLY A 30 8.27 -9.65 -16.57
CA GLY A 30 9.45 -8.83 -16.80
C GLY A 30 9.43 -7.45 -16.11
N THR A 31 8.39 -7.15 -15.33
CA THR A 31 8.32 -5.92 -14.55
C THR A 31 9.23 -6.01 -13.33
N GLN A 32 10.05 -4.97 -13.13
CA GLN A 32 10.90 -4.86 -11.95
C GLN A 32 10.04 -4.65 -10.70
N HIS A 33 10.30 -5.44 -9.67
CA HIS A 33 9.67 -5.35 -8.36
C HIS A 33 10.74 -5.17 -7.28
N PHE A 34 10.59 -4.12 -6.49
CA PHE A 34 11.55 -3.76 -5.46
C PHE A 34 11.09 -4.31 -4.11
N HIS A 35 11.88 -5.22 -3.54
CA HIS A 35 11.78 -5.60 -2.14
C HIS A 35 12.73 -4.73 -1.34
N MET A 36 12.20 -3.97 -0.38
CA MET A 36 12.96 -2.92 0.31
C MET A 36 12.72 -2.96 1.81
N LEU A 37 13.81 -2.84 2.58
CA LEU A 37 13.80 -2.53 4.00
C LEU A 37 14.55 -1.24 4.22
N LEU A 38 13.92 -0.28 4.90
CA LEU A 38 14.47 1.04 5.16
C LEU A 38 14.49 1.27 6.67
N TRP A 39 15.64 1.68 7.20
CA TRP A 39 15.78 2.14 8.57
C TRP A 39 15.79 3.65 8.56
N ILE A 40 14.79 4.24 9.17
CA ILE A 40 14.58 5.69 9.18
C ILE A 40 14.95 6.23 10.56
N ALA A 41 15.72 7.31 10.61
CA ALA A 41 16.03 8.00 11.86
C ALA A 41 14.76 8.49 12.55
N GLY A 42 14.61 8.16 13.83
CA GLY A 42 13.43 8.57 14.61
C GLY A 42 12.16 7.76 14.32
N ALA A 43 12.23 6.70 13.51
CA ALA A 43 11.11 5.78 13.37
C ALA A 43 10.84 5.01 14.69
N PRO A 44 9.56 4.73 15.00
CA PRO A 44 9.18 4.01 16.20
C PRO A 44 9.76 2.60 16.19
N LYS A 45 10.14 2.13 17.38
CA LYS A 45 10.68 0.77 17.56
C LYS A 45 9.60 -0.29 17.33
N GLN A 46 10.03 -1.53 17.11
CA GLN A 46 9.13 -2.66 16.88
C GLN A 46 8.20 -2.94 18.07
N ASP A 47 8.64 -2.66 19.29
CA ASP A 47 7.89 -2.81 20.54
C ASP A 47 7.08 -1.54 20.92
N ALA A 48 7.20 -0.45 20.16
CA ALA A 48 6.47 0.79 20.42
C ALA A 48 4.93 0.58 20.35
N PRO A 49 4.14 1.36 21.10
CA PRO A 49 2.68 1.32 21.04
C PRO A 49 2.16 1.55 19.62
N PHE A 50 0.99 0.98 19.30
CA PHE A 50 0.39 1.14 17.97
C PHE A 50 0.16 2.61 17.61
N GLU A 51 -0.27 3.45 18.55
CA GLU A 51 -0.53 4.87 18.29
C GLU A 51 0.71 5.64 17.84
N GLU A 52 1.89 5.32 18.37
CA GLU A 52 3.14 5.93 17.94
C GLU A 52 3.50 5.51 16.50
N LYS A 53 3.33 4.22 16.20
CA LYS A 53 3.52 3.66 14.85
C LYS A 53 2.53 4.26 13.85
N LYS A 54 1.27 4.37 14.24
CA LYS A 54 0.18 4.97 13.46
C LYS A 54 0.51 6.42 13.13
N LYS A 55 0.90 7.22 14.13
CA LYS A 55 1.30 8.61 13.94
C LYS A 55 2.47 8.75 12.96
N PHE A 56 3.48 7.89 13.07
CA PHE A 56 4.61 7.89 12.14
C PHE A 56 4.18 7.51 10.72
N ILE A 57 3.33 6.50 10.55
CA ILE A 57 2.78 6.07 9.26
C ILE A 57 1.96 7.19 8.62
N ASP A 58 1.02 7.78 9.36
CA ASP A 58 0.11 8.81 8.85
C ASP A 58 0.82 10.12 8.50
N ALA A 59 1.98 10.39 9.12
CA ALA A 59 2.82 11.55 8.79
C ALA A 59 3.55 11.44 7.44
N HIS A 60 3.83 10.22 6.97
CA HIS A 60 4.65 9.99 5.77
C HIS A 60 3.88 9.31 4.63
N MET A 61 2.78 8.64 4.94
CA MET A 61 1.97 7.91 3.97
C MET A 61 0.51 8.31 4.12
N THR A 62 -0.15 8.49 2.99
CA THR A 62 -1.58 8.71 2.94
C THR A 62 -2.16 7.93 1.78
N ALA A 63 -3.43 7.57 1.96
CA ALA A 63 -4.25 7.05 0.88
C ALA A 63 -5.60 7.75 0.83
N ARG A 64 -5.62 9.02 1.27
CA ARG A 64 -6.77 9.89 1.03
C ARG A 64 -6.97 10.10 -0.47
N LEU A 65 -8.21 10.27 -0.89
CA LEU A 65 -8.48 10.82 -2.21
C LEU A 65 -8.19 12.33 -2.17
N PRO A 66 -7.34 12.87 -3.06
CA PRO A 66 -7.06 14.32 -3.12
C PRO A 66 -8.32 15.12 -3.47
N ASN A 67 -8.34 16.42 -3.18
CA ASN A 67 -9.45 17.27 -3.62
C ASN A 67 -9.22 17.65 -5.10
N PRO A 68 -10.17 17.39 -6.01
CA PRO A 68 -10.01 17.73 -7.43
C PRO A 68 -9.88 19.24 -7.70
N LYS A 69 -10.30 20.11 -6.77
CA LYS A 69 -10.14 21.57 -6.90
C LYS A 69 -8.78 22.06 -6.41
N ASP A 70 -8.34 21.56 -5.26
CA ASP A 70 -7.12 22.05 -4.59
C ASP A 70 -5.86 21.33 -5.12
N GLU A 71 -5.99 20.05 -5.50
CA GLU A 71 -4.89 19.17 -5.91
C GLU A 71 -5.26 18.36 -7.19
N PRO A 72 -5.57 19.03 -8.32
CA PRO A 72 -6.09 18.37 -9.51
C PRO A 72 -5.14 17.32 -10.11
N GLU A 73 -3.83 17.64 -10.17
CA GLU A 73 -2.84 16.69 -10.73
C GLU A 73 -2.70 15.43 -9.87
N LEU A 74 -2.64 15.60 -8.54
CA LEU A 74 -2.55 14.46 -7.63
C LEU A 74 -3.85 13.64 -7.67
N TYR A 75 -5.01 14.32 -7.77
CA TYR A 75 -6.29 13.67 -7.95
C TYR A 75 -6.28 12.78 -9.20
N ASP A 76 -5.88 13.31 -10.35
CA ASP A 76 -5.83 12.57 -11.60
C ASP A 76 -4.87 11.38 -11.53
N LEU A 77 -3.69 11.56 -10.92
CA LEU A 77 -2.73 10.47 -10.73
C LEU A 77 -3.31 9.35 -9.87
N VAL A 78 -3.95 9.68 -8.74
CA VAL A 78 -4.57 8.70 -7.84
C VAL A 78 -5.73 8.00 -8.54
N MET A 79 -6.59 8.75 -9.22
CA MET A 79 -7.76 8.23 -9.93
C MET A 79 -7.39 7.24 -11.04
N ASN A 80 -6.34 7.55 -11.80
CA ASN A 80 -5.95 6.75 -12.95
C ASN A 80 -5.04 5.57 -12.59
N ASN A 81 -4.22 5.68 -11.54
CA ASN A 81 -3.13 4.72 -11.28
C ASN A 81 -3.23 3.97 -9.95
N GLN A 82 -3.98 4.47 -8.96
CA GLN A 82 -4.02 3.87 -7.62
C GLN A 82 -5.40 3.32 -7.24
N ARG A 83 -6.36 3.34 -8.17
CA ARG A 83 -7.70 2.81 -7.95
C ARG A 83 -7.95 1.56 -8.76
N HIS A 84 -8.66 0.62 -8.14
CA HIS A 84 -9.29 -0.45 -8.87
C HIS A 84 -10.34 0.16 -9.82
N TRP A 85 -10.27 -0.18 -11.11
CA TRP A 85 -11.19 0.36 -12.10
C TRP A 85 -12.64 -0.04 -11.79
N ALA A 86 -13.57 0.90 -12.00
CA ALA A 86 -14.99 0.65 -11.81
C ALA A 86 -15.51 -0.44 -12.75
N THR A 87 -14.91 -0.56 -13.94
CA THR A 87 -15.18 -1.62 -14.90
C THR A 87 -14.18 -2.76 -14.72
N HIS A 88 -14.70 -3.97 -14.54
CA HIS A 88 -13.85 -5.15 -14.40
C HIS A 88 -13.45 -5.70 -15.77
N THR A 89 -12.14 -5.77 -16.01
CA THR A 89 -11.58 -6.48 -17.17
C THR A 89 -11.71 -8.00 -17.00
N ALA A 90 -11.55 -8.75 -18.11
CA ALA A 90 -11.58 -10.22 -18.07
C ALA A 90 -10.54 -10.83 -17.12
N THR A 91 -9.36 -10.21 -16.98
CA THR A 91 -8.31 -10.66 -16.06
C THR A 91 -8.63 -10.35 -14.59
N CYS A 92 -9.48 -9.34 -14.36
CA CYS A 92 -9.97 -8.99 -13.05
C CYS A 92 -11.08 -9.94 -12.57
N LEU A 93 -11.89 -10.47 -13.48
CA LEU A 93 -13.00 -11.36 -13.12
C LEU A 93 -12.50 -12.79 -12.90
N ARG A 94 -12.96 -13.40 -11.81
CA ARG A 94 -12.86 -14.84 -11.58
C ARG A 94 -14.23 -15.45 -11.84
N THR A 95 -14.25 -16.50 -12.66
CA THR A 95 -15.46 -17.29 -12.92
C THR A 95 -15.34 -18.61 -12.19
N VAL A 96 -16.34 -18.95 -11.37
CA VAL A 96 -16.41 -20.21 -10.63
C VAL A 96 -17.72 -20.90 -10.97
N LYS A 97 -17.67 -22.20 -11.26
CA LYS A 97 -18.85 -23.03 -11.46
C LYS A 97 -19.14 -23.80 -10.17
N TYR A 98 -20.32 -23.61 -9.60
CA TYR A 98 -20.76 -24.31 -8.39
C TYR A 98 -22.22 -24.74 -8.57
N ARG A 99 -22.53 -26.02 -8.28
CA ARG A 99 -23.88 -26.60 -8.46
C ARG A 99 -24.51 -26.27 -9.82
N ASN A 100 -23.73 -26.43 -10.90
CA ASN A 100 -24.11 -26.09 -12.28
C ASN A 100 -24.49 -24.63 -12.55
N LYS A 101 -24.24 -23.71 -11.62
CA LYS A 101 -24.38 -22.26 -11.81
C LYS A 101 -23.02 -21.60 -11.98
N ILE A 102 -22.94 -20.61 -12.86
CA ILE A 102 -21.74 -19.82 -13.12
C ILE A 102 -21.81 -18.55 -12.27
N HIS A 103 -20.80 -18.34 -11.43
CA HIS A 103 -20.63 -17.15 -10.61
C HIS A 103 -19.43 -16.37 -11.13
N LYS A 104 -19.64 -15.08 -11.44
CA LYS A 104 -18.56 -14.15 -11.79
C LYS A 104 -18.40 -13.14 -10.67
N PHE A 105 -17.19 -12.97 -10.18
CA PHE A 105 -16.88 -11.99 -9.14
C PHE A 105 -15.48 -11.43 -9.35
N CYS A 106 -15.20 -10.28 -8.73
CA CYS A 106 -13.86 -9.70 -8.76
C CYS A 106 -12.86 -10.64 -8.09
N ARG A 107 -11.83 -11.06 -8.82
CA ARG A 107 -10.70 -11.88 -8.31
C ARG A 107 -10.05 -11.26 -7.08
N PHE A 108 -10.06 -9.93 -7.00
CA PHE A 108 -9.46 -9.14 -5.93
C PHE A 108 -10.49 -8.63 -4.92
N GLU A 109 -11.73 -9.11 -4.96
CA GLU A 109 -12.76 -8.84 -3.95
C GLU A 109 -13.09 -7.34 -3.77
N PHE A 110 -13.06 -6.58 -4.87
CA PHE A 110 -13.58 -5.21 -4.86
C PHE A 110 -15.11 -5.20 -5.01
N PRO A 111 -15.81 -4.25 -4.37
CA PRO A 111 -15.26 -3.23 -3.48
C PRO A 111 -14.88 -3.80 -2.11
N ARG A 112 -13.73 -3.35 -1.58
CA ARG A 112 -13.29 -3.69 -0.22
C ARG A 112 -13.90 -2.69 0.79
N PRO A 113 -14.10 -3.10 2.06
CA PRO A 113 -14.48 -2.17 3.11
C PRO A 113 -13.47 -1.02 3.21
N VAL A 114 -13.98 0.16 3.52
CA VAL A 114 -13.20 1.38 3.62
C VAL A 114 -13.06 1.75 5.09
N ASN A 115 -11.84 2.09 5.50
CA ASN A 115 -11.56 2.59 6.84
C ASN A 115 -11.24 4.08 6.79
N GLY A 116 -11.79 4.86 7.73
CA GLY A 116 -11.52 6.29 7.85
C GLY A 116 -10.14 6.61 8.43
N GLU A 117 -9.50 5.62 9.04
CA GLU A 117 -8.22 5.74 9.73
C GLU A 117 -7.34 4.51 9.53
N THR A 118 -6.06 4.65 9.86
CA THR A 118 -5.10 3.55 9.91
C THR A 118 -5.45 2.63 11.06
N VAL A 119 -5.80 1.38 10.73
CA VAL A 119 -6.18 0.33 11.69
C VAL A 119 -5.19 -0.82 11.70
N LEU A 120 -4.93 -1.38 12.88
CA LEU A 120 -4.14 -2.59 13.02
C LEU A 120 -5.01 -3.81 12.79
N ASN A 121 -4.66 -4.64 11.80
CA ASN A 121 -5.23 -5.98 11.68
C ASN A 121 -4.41 -6.94 12.54
N GLU A 122 -4.92 -7.30 13.73
CA GLU A 122 -4.20 -8.13 14.69
C GLU A 122 -3.88 -9.54 14.17
N GLU A 123 -4.79 -10.15 13.41
CA GLU A 123 -4.61 -11.49 12.81
C GLU A 123 -3.43 -11.49 11.82
N THR A 124 -3.35 -10.44 11.00
CA THR A 124 -2.29 -10.28 10.02
C THR A 124 -0.97 -9.89 10.69
N SER A 125 -1.01 -9.03 11.72
CA SER A 125 0.17 -8.59 12.48
C SER A 125 0.93 -9.75 13.11
N LYS A 126 0.22 -10.74 13.68
CA LYS A 126 0.82 -11.96 14.23
C LYS A 126 1.59 -12.79 13.20
N LEU A 127 1.12 -12.80 11.94
CA LEU A 127 1.76 -13.52 10.83
C LEU A 127 2.99 -12.79 10.27
N ILE A 128 3.09 -11.47 10.47
CA ILE A 128 4.21 -10.67 9.95
C ILE A 128 5.35 -10.59 10.96
N GLN A 129 5.09 -10.76 12.26
CA GLN A 129 6.16 -10.90 13.25
C GLN A 129 7.09 -12.10 12.98
N SER A 130 6.63 -13.11 12.22
CA SER A 130 7.46 -14.23 11.75
C SER A 130 8.09 -14.03 10.37
N PHE A 131 7.67 -13.02 9.60
CA PHE A 131 8.17 -12.74 8.26
C PHE A 131 8.35 -11.24 8.03
N TYR A 132 9.60 -10.78 8.05
CA TYR A 132 10.01 -9.44 7.62
C TYR A 132 9.64 -9.19 6.14
N SER A 133 8.39 -8.82 5.87
CA SER A 133 7.88 -8.36 4.57
C SER A 133 6.46 -7.80 4.74
N LEU A 134 6.33 -6.47 4.78
CA LEU A 134 5.04 -5.79 4.83
C LEU A 134 5.00 -4.70 3.76
N PHE A 135 4.57 -5.05 2.56
CA PHE A 135 4.02 -4.09 1.61
C PHE A 135 2.98 -4.82 0.76
N ASN A 136 1.82 -5.07 1.36
CA ASN A 136 0.54 -5.35 0.71
C ASN A 136 -0.44 -5.78 1.81
N LYS A 137 -1.17 -4.85 2.42
CA LYS A 137 -2.46 -5.02 3.14
C LYS A 137 -2.74 -3.89 4.15
N CYS A 138 -2.48 -2.63 3.77
CA CYS A 138 -3.17 -1.53 4.44
C CYS A 138 -4.46 -1.26 3.65
N PHE A 139 -5.60 -1.37 4.33
CA PHE A 139 -6.91 -1.03 3.77
C PHE A 139 -7.09 0.48 3.94
N PHE A 140 -7.40 1.15 2.84
CA PHE A 140 -7.24 2.59 2.72
C PHE A 140 -8.54 3.33 2.42
N ARG A 141 -8.54 4.60 2.82
CA ARG A 141 -9.66 5.54 2.96
C ARG A 141 -10.35 5.92 1.65
N ARG A 142 -11.66 6.10 1.74
CA ARG A 142 -12.54 6.84 0.84
C ARG A 142 -13.41 7.70 1.74
N SER A 143 -13.29 9.03 1.63
CA SER A 143 -14.37 9.90 2.07
C SER A 143 -15.37 10.02 0.89
N PRO A 144 -16.67 10.19 1.17
CA PRO A 144 -17.74 10.19 0.17
C PRO A 144 -17.51 11.22 -0.95
#